data_AF-A0A0G1YRF1-F1
#
_entry.id   AF-A0A0G1YRF1-F1
#
_cell.length_a   1.000
_cell.length_b   1.000
_cell.length_c   1.000
_cell.angle_alpha   90.00
_cell.angle_beta   90.00
_cell.angle_gamma   90.00
#
_symmetry.space_group_name_H-M   'P 1'
#
loop_
_entity.id
_entity.type
_entity.pdbx_description
1 polymer ?
#
loop_
_entity_poly.entity_id
_entity_poly.type
_entity_poly.pdbx_seq_one_letter_code
_entity_poly.pdbx_strand_id
1 'polypeptide(L)'
;MGRWFVREVAGRLIDIHVSEESLALSVDLDVETSGVASMMGLLAQLLAEAVEKQGRLDAEYRHWRACKMKNLAELAAQPGGNKKPEYVMSAEVESDNGFLERKNALAKMEADVQYLRAYLEALKVKSFLVQTKANLAKVALLA
;
A
#
# COMPACT_ATOMS: atom_id res chain seq x y z
N MET A 1 7.91 13.44 -9.19
CA MET A 1 7.46 12.06 -9.46
C MET A 1 6.07 11.88 -8.85
N GLY A 2 5.30 10.83 -9.21
CA GLY A 2 3.96 10.62 -8.65
C GLY A 2 3.47 9.19 -8.84
N ARG A 3 2.45 8.80 -8.08
CA ARG A 3 1.90 7.43 -8.09
C ARG A 3 0.38 7.47 -8.16
N TRP A 4 -0.19 6.54 -8.93
CA TRP A 4 -1.63 6.41 -9.12
C TRP A 4 -2.21 5.34 -8.22
N PHE A 5 -3.34 5.66 -7.60
CA PHE A 5 -4.12 4.78 -6.75
C PHE A 5 -5.53 4.71 -7.29
N VAL A 6 -6.16 3.54 -7.19
CA VAL A 6 -7.57 3.36 -7.54
C VAL A 6 -8.35 3.22 -6.25
N ARG A 7 -9.41 4.01 -6.12
CA ARG A 7 -10.31 4.02 -4.97
C ARG A 7 -11.74 3.77 -5.41
N GLU A 8 -12.51 3.05 -4.60
CA GLU A 8 -13.95 2.93 -4.79
C GLU A 8 -14.70 3.97 -3.95
N VAL A 9 -15.53 4.80 -4.60
CA VAL A 9 -16.39 5.78 -3.94
C VAL A 9 -17.82 5.57 -4.44
N ALA A 10 -18.72 5.19 -3.53
CA ALA A 10 -20.13 4.94 -3.83
C ALA A 10 -20.35 3.99 -5.04
N GLY A 11 -19.56 2.91 -5.12
CA GLY A 11 -19.64 1.92 -6.20
C GLY A 11 -18.92 2.32 -7.49
N ARG A 12 -18.17 3.43 -7.51
CA ARG A 12 -17.41 3.89 -8.68
C ARG A 12 -15.92 3.87 -8.41
N LEU A 13 -15.14 3.37 -9.37
CA LEU A 13 -13.69 3.44 -9.33
C LEU A 13 -13.23 4.84 -9.76
N ILE A 14 -12.40 5.45 -8.93
CA ILE A 14 -11.81 6.77 -9.14
C ILE A 14 -10.30 6.64 -9.06
N ASP A 15 -9.62 7.16 -10.07
CA ASP A 15 -8.17 7.24 -10.12
C ASP A 15 -7.69 8.49 -9.38
N ILE A 16 -6.75 8.29 -8.46
CA ILE A 16 -6.17 9.32 -7.62
C ILE A 16 -4.68 9.39 -7.89
N HIS A 17 -4.22 10.54 -8.38
CA HIS A 17 -2.81 10.81 -8.58
C HIS A 17 -2.23 11.53 -7.37
N VAL A 18 -1.27 10.90 -6.72
CA VAL A 18 -0.51 11.49 -5.62
C VAL A 18 0.84 11.95 -6.18
N SER A 19 0.96 13.26 -6.42
CA SER A 19 2.16 13.91 -6.97
C SER A 19 3.02 14.54 -5.87
N GLU A 20 4.32 14.27 -5.88
CA GLU A 20 5.29 14.90 -4.96
C GLU A 20 5.30 16.43 -5.02
N GLU A 21 4.87 17.04 -6.12
CA GLU A 21 4.74 18.50 -6.24
C GLU A 21 3.76 19.07 -5.21
N SER A 22 2.77 18.29 -4.80
CA SER A 22 1.82 18.70 -3.75
C SER A 22 2.46 18.72 -2.34
N LEU A 23 3.69 18.22 -2.18
CA LEU A 23 4.51 18.40 -0.98
C LEU A 23 5.28 19.73 -0.97
N ALA A 24 5.36 20.45 -2.09
CA ALA A 24 5.99 21.76 -2.11
C ALA A 24 5.17 22.77 -1.30
N LEU A 25 5.86 23.68 -0.60
CA LEU A 25 5.23 24.80 0.10
C LEU A 25 4.84 25.88 -0.92
N SER A 26 3.56 26.26 -0.98
CA SER A 26 3.17 27.49 -1.66
C SER A 26 3.33 28.72 -0.78
N VAL A 27 3.11 29.88 -1.42
CA VAL A 27 3.22 31.21 -0.81
C VAL A 27 1.99 31.54 0.07
N ASP A 28 0.84 30.92 -0.21
CA ASP A 28 -0.42 31.19 0.48
C ASP A 28 -0.64 30.21 1.64
N LEU A 29 -0.44 30.68 2.87
CA LEU A 29 -0.48 29.85 4.08
C LEU A 29 -1.89 29.34 4.43
N ASP A 30 -2.95 30.08 4.10
CA ASP A 30 -4.32 29.68 4.44
C ASP A 30 -4.81 28.56 3.51
N VAL A 31 -4.50 28.71 2.21
CA VAL A 31 -4.75 27.66 1.20
C VAL A 31 -3.96 26.40 1.53
N GLU A 32 -2.69 26.53 1.94
CA GLU A 32 -1.86 25.39 2.34
C GLU A 32 -2.42 24.64 3.55
N THR A 33 -2.88 25.35 4.58
CA THR A 33 -3.38 24.71 5.81
C THR A 33 -4.60 23.83 5.53
N SER A 34 -5.54 24.33 4.72
CA SER A 34 -6.73 23.57 4.33
C SER A 34 -6.39 22.43 3.35
N GLY A 35 -5.49 22.69 2.40
CA GLY A 35 -5.01 21.70 1.44
C GLY A 35 -4.33 20.50 2.10
N VAL A 36 -3.42 20.76 3.05
CA VAL A 36 -2.72 19.69 3.79
C VAL A 36 -3.69 18.83 4.59
N ALA A 37 -4.65 19.42 5.29
CA ALA A 37 -5.64 18.66 6.07
C ALA A 37 -6.49 17.74 5.17
N SER A 38 -6.96 18.24 4.03
CA SER A 38 -7.72 17.45 3.05
C SER A 38 -6.90 16.28 2.50
N MET A 39 -5.65 16.53 2.12
CA MET A 39 -4.75 15.52 1.55
C MET A 39 -4.36 14.46 2.58
N MET A 40 -4.13 14.84 3.84
CA MET A 40 -3.91 13.89 4.94
C MET A 40 -5.11 12.96 5.14
N GLY A 41 -6.34 13.49 5.11
CA GLY A 41 -7.55 12.70 5.21
C GLY A 41 -7.70 11.70 4.06
N LEU A 42 -7.46 12.16 2.83
CA LEU A 42 -7.50 11.30 1.65
C LEU A 42 -6.47 10.16 1.71
N LEU A 43 -5.23 10.49 2.06
CA LEU A 43 -4.15 9.48 2.13
C LEU A 43 -4.33 8.51 3.29
N ALA A 44 -4.92 8.93 4.41
CA ALA A 44 -5.28 8.03 5.49
C ALA A 44 -6.33 6.99 5.03
N GLN A 45 -7.31 7.41 4.24
CA GLN A 45 -8.29 6.51 3.64
C GLN A 45 -7.63 5.54 2.65
N LEU A 46 -6.81 6.05 1.72
CA LEU A 46 -6.07 5.21 0.77
C LEU A 46 -5.15 4.20 1.47
N LEU A 47 -4.50 4.60 2.56
CA LEU A 47 -3.64 3.70 3.35
C LEU A 47 -4.46 2.59 4.00
N ALA A 48 -5.63 2.92 4.58
CA ALA A 48 -6.52 1.93 5.17
C ALA A 48 -6.99 0.91 4.12
N GLU A 49 -7.44 1.38 2.96
CA GLU A 49 -7.87 0.53 1.83
C GLU A 49 -6.72 -0.36 1.33
N ALA A 50 -5.51 0.19 1.19
CA ALA A 50 -4.33 -0.57 0.77
C ALA A 50 -3.92 -1.66 1.78
N VAL A 51 -3.96 -1.35 3.08
CA VAL A 51 -3.68 -2.32 4.16
C VAL A 51 -4.71 -3.45 4.16
N GLU A 52 -5.99 -3.13 4.01
CA GLU A 52 -7.04 -4.14 3.94
C GLU A 52 -6.85 -5.05 2.72
N LYS A 53 -6.57 -4.46 1.55
CA LYS A 53 -6.31 -5.21 0.32
C LYS A 53 -5.06 -6.08 0.43
N GLN A 54 -4.00 -5.59 1.08
CA GLN A 54 -2.80 -6.38 1.37
C GLN A 54 -3.15 -7.62 2.22
N GLY A 55 -3.96 -7.44 3.27
CA GLY A 55 -4.42 -8.54 4.11
C GLY A 55 -5.22 -9.59 3.34
N ARG A 56 -6.10 -9.17 2.43
CA ARG A 56 -6.85 -10.08 1.55
C ARG A 56 -5.92 -10.87 0.62
N LEU A 57 -4.99 -10.18 -0.05
CA LEU A 57 -4.02 -10.82 -0.96
C LEU A 57 -3.11 -11.82 -0.23
N ASP A 58 -2.70 -11.51 1.01
CA ASP A 58 -1.87 -12.42 1.81
C ASP A 58 -2.66 -13.66 2.23
N ALA A 59 -3.92 -13.49 2.64
CA ALA A 59 -4.81 -14.61 2.93
C ALA A 59 -5.05 -15.49 1.69
N GLU A 60 -5.32 -14.88 0.53
CA GLU A 60 -5.49 -15.59 -0.75
C GLU A 60 -4.24 -16.38 -1.15
N TYR A 61 -3.05 -15.77 -0.98
CA TYR A 61 -1.78 -16.45 -1.24
C TYR A 61 -1.58 -17.65 -0.32
N ARG A 62 -1.80 -17.49 0.99
CA ARG A 62 -1.67 -18.59 1.96
C ARG A 62 -2.65 -19.71 1.68
N HIS A 63 -3.89 -19.37 1.37
CA HIS A 63 -4.93 -20.33 1.01
C HIS A 63 -4.55 -21.11 -0.26
N TRP A 64 -4.15 -20.41 -1.33
CA TRP A 64 -3.70 -21.02 -2.56
C TRP A 64 -2.52 -21.97 -2.34
N ARG A 65 -1.51 -21.53 -1.56
CA ARG A 65 -0.33 -22.36 -1.24
C ARG A 65 -0.73 -23.62 -0.49
N ALA A 66 -1.62 -23.51 0.49
CA ALA A 66 -2.12 -24.65 1.25
C ALA A 66 -2.86 -25.65 0.36
N CYS A 67 -3.71 -25.18 -0.54
CA CYS A 67 -4.41 -26.04 -1.51
C CYS A 67 -3.43 -26.75 -2.46
N LYS A 68 -2.44 -26.05 -3.00
CA LYS A 68 -1.41 -26.64 -3.87
C LYS A 68 -0.59 -27.71 -3.15
N MET A 69 -0.12 -27.40 -1.94
CA MET A 69 0.62 -28.36 -1.11
C MET A 69 -0.22 -29.60 -0.76
N LYS A 70 -1.49 -29.41 -0.40
CA LYS A 70 -2.41 -30.51 -0.13
C LYS A 70 -2.58 -31.42 -1.36
N ASN A 71 -2.81 -30.84 -2.54
CA ASN A 71 -2.96 -31.62 -3.78
C ASN A 71 -1.69 -32.44 -4.10
N LEU A 72 -0.50 -31.86 -3.90
CA LEU A 72 0.77 -32.59 -4.09
C LEU A 72 0.93 -33.74 -3.09
N ALA A 73 0.57 -33.51 -1.83
CA ALA A 73 0.62 -34.55 -0.80
C ALA A 73 -0.36 -35.70 -1.09
N GLU A 74 -1.57 -35.39 -1.55
CA GLU A 74 -2.57 -36.39 -1.95
C GLU A 74 -2.10 -37.23 -3.14
N LEU A 75 -1.50 -36.61 -4.16
CA LEU A 75 -0.91 -37.31 -5.31
C LEU A 75 0.25 -38.23 -4.88
N ALA A 76 1.10 -37.77 -3.96
CA ALA A 76 2.20 -38.57 -3.42
C ALA A 76 1.74 -39.74 -2.54
N ALA A 77 0.53 -39.69 -1.98
CA ALA A 77 -0.05 -40.73 -1.14
C ALA A 77 -0.80 -41.83 -1.93
N GLN A 78 -1.08 -41.62 -3.22
CA GLN A 78 -1.75 -42.62 -4.07
C GLN A 78 -0.88 -43.88 -4.28
N PRO A 79 -1.48 -45.05 -4.56
CA PRO A 79 -0.73 -46.27 -4.88
C PRO A 79 0.19 -46.05 -6.10
N GLY A 80 1.50 -46.22 -5.92
CA GLY A 80 2.51 -45.91 -6.95
C GLY A 80 3.00 -44.46 -6.97
N GLY A 81 2.45 -43.59 -6.10
CA GLY A 81 2.92 -42.23 -5.90
C GLY A 81 4.31 -42.18 -5.29
N ASN A 82 5.17 -41.31 -5.83
CA ASN A 82 6.49 -41.07 -5.26
C ASN A 82 6.34 -40.16 -4.03
N LYS A 83 6.61 -40.68 -2.84
CA LYS A 83 6.58 -39.89 -1.60
C LYS A 83 7.68 -38.83 -1.64
N LYS A 84 7.30 -37.59 -1.88
CA LYS A 84 8.22 -36.45 -1.90
C LYS A 84 8.33 -35.83 -0.50
N PRO A 85 9.53 -35.46 -0.04
CA PRO A 85 9.67 -34.68 1.19
C PRO A 85 9.14 -33.25 1.00
N GLU A 86 8.77 -32.59 2.10
CA GLU A 86 8.08 -31.30 2.11
C GLU A 86 8.83 -30.18 1.37
N TYR A 87 10.16 -30.16 1.44
CA TYR A 87 10.98 -29.15 0.75
C TYR A 87 10.87 -29.28 -0.78
N VAL A 88 10.74 -30.51 -1.31
CA VAL A 88 10.57 -30.75 -2.76
C VAL A 88 9.18 -30.30 -3.20
N MET A 89 8.14 -30.63 -2.43
CA MET A 89 6.79 -30.14 -2.71
C MET A 89 6.71 -28.62 -2.66
N SER A 90 7.41 -27.99 -1.71
CA SER A 90 7.50 -26.53 -1.62
C SER A 90 8.15 -25.91 -2.86
N ALA A 91 9.27 -26.48 -3.33
CA ALA A 91 9.92 -26.03 -4.56
C ALA A 91 9.02 -26.20 -5.81
N GLU A 92 8.22 -27.27 -5.85
CA GLU A 92 7.21 -27.47 -6.91
C GLU A 92 6.09 -26.43 -6.86
N VAL A 93 5.65 -26.02 -5.67
CA VAL A 93 4.67 -24.92 -5.53
C VAL A 93 5.29 -23.58 -5.92
N GLU A 94 6.55 -23.32 -5.58
CA GLU A 94 7.25 -22.06 -5.88
C GLU A 94 7.66 -21.93 -7.35
N SER A 95 7.76 -23.05 -8.07
CA SER A 95 8.00 -23.07 -9.52
C SER A 95 6.72 -22.94 -10.37
N ASP A 96 5.53 -23.00 -9.75
CA ASP A 96 4.25 -22.76 -10.41
C ASP A 96 4.11 -21.28 -10.80
N ASN A 97 3.65 -20.98 -12.02
CA ASN A 97 3.47 -19.60 -12.49
C ASN A 97 2.57 -18.76 -11.55
N GLY A 98 1.60 -19.39 -10.88
CA GLY A 98 0.72 -18.73 -9.92
C GLY A 98 1.43 -18.23 -8.65
N PHE A 99 2.62 -18.74 -8.34
CA PHE A 99 3.47 -18.25 -7.25
C PHE A 99 3.94 -16.82 -7.52
N LEU A 100 4.56 -16.60 -8.69
CA LEU A 100 5.11 -15.30 -9.07
C LEU A 100 4.01 -14.24 -9.16
N GLU A 101 2.85 -14.58 -9.73
CA GLU A 101 1.71 -13.68 -9.82
C GLU A 101 1.28 -13.17 -8.44
N ARG A 102 1.12 -14.07 -7.47
CA ARG A 102 0.70 -13.72 -6.09
C ARG A 102 1.77 -12.95 -5.34
N LYS A 103 3.04 -13.38 -5.45
CA LYS A 103 4.16 -12.68 -4.84
C LYS A 103 4.35 -11.28 -5.38
N ASN A 104 4.21 -11.10 -6.70
CA ASN A 104 4.29 -9.79 -7.33
C ASN A 104 3.12 -8.89 -6.92
N ALA A 105 1.90 -9.43 -6.81
CA ALA A 105 0.75 -8.69 -6.31
C ALA A 105 0.96 -8.22 -4.85
N LEU A 106 1.48 -9.09 -3.99
CA LEU A 106 1.84 -8.76 -2.61
C LEU A 106 2.94 -7.70 -2.53
N ALA A 107 4.03 -7.88 -3.28
CA ALA A 107 5.15 -6.94 -3.30
C ALA A 107 4.73 -5.56 -3.80
N LYS A 108 3.87 -5.51 -4.84
CA LYS A 108 3.29 -4.25 -5.33
C LYS A 108 2.47 -3.56 -4.24
N MET A 109 1.59 -4.30 -3.57
CA MET A 109 0.74 -3.75 -2.50
C MET A 109 1.57 -3.26 -1.31
N GLU A 110 2.61 -4.01 -0.93
CA GLU A 110 3.56 -3.59 0.12
C GLU A 110 4.27 -2.27 -0.26
N ALA A 111 4.73 -2.16 -1.50
CA ALA A 111 5.35 -0.94 -2.01
C ALA A 111 4.35 0.25 -2.05
N ASP A 112 3.07 0.00 -2.32
CA ASP A 112 2.00 1.00 -2.28
C ASP A 112 1.76 1.48 -0.84
N VAL A 113 1.68 0.56 0.12
CA VAL A 113 1.53 0.87 1.56
C VAL A 113 2.73 1.68 2.08
N GLN A 114 3.95 1.28 1.74
CA GLN A 114 5.17 2.00 2.14
C GLN A 114 5.21 3.42 1.56
N TYR A 115 4.83 3.57 0.28
CA TYR A 115 4.74 4.90 -0.35
C TYR A 115 3.74 5.80 0.38
N LEU A 116 2.52 5.30 0.64
CA LEU A 116 1.47 6.08 1.33
C LEU A 116 1.91 6.49 2.74
N ARG A 117 2.59 5.60 3.48
CA ARG A 117 3.17 5.93 4.80
C ARG A 117 4.22 7.03 4.71
N ALA A 118 5.19 6.87 3.81
CA ALA A 118 6.24 7.87 3.61
C ALA A 118 5.65 9.24 3.22
N TYR A 119 4.63 9.22 2.35
CA TYR A 119 3.95 10.43 1.91
C TYR A 119 3.18 11.12 3.04
N LEU A 120 2.48 10.36 3.89
CA LEU A 120 1.81 10.89 5.07
C LEU A 120 2.80 11.52 6.05
N GLU A 121 3.96 10.92 6.26
CA GLU A 121 5.02 11.53 7.07
C GLU A 121 5.54 12.83 6.45
N ALA A 122 5.75 12.87 5.14
CA ALA A 122 6.13 14.10 4.44
C ALA A 122 5.07 15.20 4.60
N LEU A 123 3.78 14.85 4.59
CA LEU A 123 2.70 15.81 4.84
C LEU A 123 2.63 16.30 6.28
N LYS A 124 2.94 15.46 7.27
CA LYS A 124 3.06 15.90 8.66
C LYS A 124 4.17 16.94 8.81
N VAL A 125 5.32 16.72 8.17
CA VAL A 125 6.41 17.69 8.12
C VAL A 125 5.96 18.99 7.44
N LYS A 126 5.29 18.89 6.29
CA LYS A 126 4.73 20.07 5.59
C LYS A 126 3.76 20.85 6.49
N SER A 127 2.85 20.16 7.17
CA SER A 127 1.89 20.76 8.12
C SER A 127 2.60 21.55 9.22
N PHE A 128 3.63 20.95 9.83
CA PHE A 128 4.44 21.60 10.85
C PHE A 128 5.14 22.86 10.34
N LEU A 129 5.70 22.83 9.12
CA LEU A 129 6.35 23.99 8.50
C LEU A 129 5.34 25.12 8.21
N VAL A 130 4.15 24.79 7.71
CA VAL A 130 3.07 25.76 7.46
C VAL A 130 2.65 26.43 8.77
N GLN A 131 2.42 25.66 9.83
CA GLN A 131 2.07 26.18 11.16
C GLN A 131 3.18 27.09 11.72
N THR A 132 4.43 26.67 11.60
CA THR A 132 5.58 27.46 12.07
C THR A 132 5.66 28.80 11.33
N LYS A 133 5.51 28.81 10.00
CA LYS A 133 5.49 30.05 9.20
C LYS A 133 4.32 30.95 9.58
N ALA A 134 3.12 30.40 9.77
CA ALA A 134 1.95 31.16 10.19
C ALA A 134 2.15 31.81 11.57
N ASN A 135 2.78 31.10 12.51
CA ASN A 135 3.09 31.65 13.83
C ASN A 135 4.15 32.75 13.77
N LEU A 136 5.21 32.59 12.95
CA LEU A 136 6.21 33.64 12.76
C LEU A 136 5.62 34.91 12.14
N ALA A 137 4.73 34.77 11.15
CA ALA A 137 4.02 35.90 10.55
C ALA A 137 3.17 36.65 11.59
N LYS A 138 2.48 35.93 12.48
CA LYS A 138 1.72 36.53 13.58
C LYS A 138 2.61 37.29 14.57
N VAL A 139 3.76 36.73 14.94
CA VAL A 139 4.70 37.40 15.85
C VAL A 139 5.26 38.67 15.22
N ALA A 140 5.61 38.64 13.93
CA ALA A 140 6.12 39.80 13.20
C ALA A 140 5.09 40.94 13.07
N LEU A 141 3.78 40.63 13.07
CA LEU A 141 2.70 41.63 13.06
C LEU A 141 2.44 42.25 14.44
N LEU A 142 2.93 41.62 15.52
CA LEU A 142 2.75 42.07 16.90
C LEU A 142 3.98 42.78 17.47
N ALA A 143 5.09 42.81 16.73
CA ALA A 143 6.35 43.47 17.06
C ALA A 143 6.46 44.82 16.36
#